data_AF-A0A2V9F695-F1
#
_entry.id   AF-A0A2V9F695-F1
#
_cell.length_a   1.000
_cell.length_b   1.000
_cell.length_c   1.000
_cell.angle_alpha   90.00
_cell.angle_beta   90.00
_cell.angle_gamma   90.00
#
_symmetry.space_group_name_H-M   'P 1'
#
loop_
_entity.id
_entity.type
_entity.pdbx_description
1 polymer ?
#
loop_
_entity_poly.entity_id
_entity_poly.type
_entity_poly.pdbx_seq_one_letter_code
_entity_poly.pdbx_strand_id
1 'polypeptide(L)'
;MPLPENIALRFTEEDAGYVTVRPVVKQTFRLAELADMVVSVTGKNAARVQQIFRAGTVVYNGHRYWWDGFASNEIEVAGLLARFPDDDPARPFNSAQVTSVSLEIGGGAQRSLVGLARDEASAKKLFQKQSPWEILLTAAKDSTPRYEKYSHAERADVFRVHLSFEVAASLMKQMLDASPRALRKKLAALQPPAAILFFIPRANSAREQAPP
;
A
#
# COMPACT_ATOMS: atom_id res chain seq x y z
N MET A 1 16.90 27.74 5.23
CA MET A 1 17.97 27.19 4.38
C MET A 1 17.29 26.37 3.31
N PRO A 2 17.73 26.41 2.05
CA PRO A 2 17.12 25.62 0.98
C PRO A 2 17.25 24.13 1.28
N LEU A 3 16.30 23.32 0.80
CA LEU A 3 16.33 21.88 0.95
C LEU A 3 17.58 21.27 0.29
N PRO A 4 18.23 20.27 0.90
CA PRO A 4 19.41 19.63 0.34
C PRO A 4 19.07 18.87 -0.94
N GLU A 5 19.87 19.04 -2.00
CA GLU A 5 19.65 18.35 -3.27
C GLU A 5 20.06 16.87 -3.22
N ASN A 6 21.17 16.58 -2.53
CA ASN A 6 21.74 15.25 -2.37
C ASN A 6 21.86 14.90 -0.88
N ILE A 7 21.31 13.77 -0.49
CA ILE A 7 21.22 13.34 0.90
C ILE A 7 21.87 11.95 1.02
N ALA A 8 22.92 11.85 1.83
CA ALA A 8 23.54 10.58 2.15
C ALA A 8 22.63 9.79 3.11
N LEU A 9 22.13 8.66 2.63
CA LEU A 9 21.31 7.73 3.38
C LEU A 9 22.07 6.45 3.77
N ARG A 10 21.64 5.87 4.87
CA ARG A 10 22.01 4.54 5.33
C ARG A 10 20.75 3.73 5.54
N PHE A 11 20.78 2.43 5.28
CA PHE A 11 19.64 1.57 5.63
C PHE A 11 20.05 0.15 5.99
N THR A 12 19.14 -0.53 6.69
CA THR A 12 19.24 -1.94 7.03
C THR A 12 17.83 -2.53 7.17
N GLU A 13 17.70 -3.84 7.05
CA GLU A 13 16.43 -4.55 7.26
C GLU A 13 15.94 -4.39 8.71
N GLU A 14 14.65 -4.14 8.87
CA GLU A 14 13.99 -4.08 10.17
C GLU A 14 13.39 -5.46 10.49
N ASP A 15 13.95 -6.13 11.49
CA ASP A 15 13.48 -7.44 11.96
C ASP A 15 13.40 -7.45 13.49
N ALA A 16 12.40 -8.15 14.03
CA ALA A 16 12.11 -8.21 15.47
C ALA A 16 12.75 -9.44 16.15
N GLY A 17 13.97 -9.82 15.76
CA GLY A 17 14.63 -11.03 16.22
C GLY A 17 16.16 -10.91 16.32
N TYR A 18 16.70 -11.46 17.42
CA TYR A 18 18.10 -11.70 17.82
C TYR A 18 19.25 -11.02 17.05
N VAL A 19 20.12 -10.37 17.84
CA VAL A 19 21.39 -9.69 17.50
C VAL A 19 22.13 -10.38 16.35
N THR A 20 21.86 -9.92 15.13
CA THR A 20 22.62 -10.27 13.93
C THR A 20 23.11 -8.96 13.34
N VAL A 21 24.42 -8.80 13.19
CA VAL A 21 25.02 -7.59 12.60
C VAL A 21 24.70 -7.62 11.10
N ARG A 22 23.66 -6.88 10.68
CA ARG A 22 23.25 -6.78 9.28
C ARG A 22 24.10 -5.73 8.55
N PRO A 23 24.37 -5.93 7.25
CA PRO A 23 25.11 -4.94 6.47
C PRO A 23 24.34 -3.62 6.43
N VAL A 24 25.03 -2.53 6.74
CA VAL A 24 24.51 -1.18 6.55
C VAL A 24 24.89 -0.73 5.14
N VAL A 25 23.89 -0.52 4.31
CA VAL A 25 24.08 -0.02 2.94
C VAL A 25 24.12 1.50 2.97
N LYS A 26 25.07 2.11 2.25
CA LYS A 26 25.15 3.57 2.05
C LYS A 26 24.70 3.90 0.63
N GLN A 27 23.81 4.87 0.50
CA GLN A 27 23.29 5.33 -0.79
C GLN A 27 23.07 6.84 -0.75
N THR A 28 23.17 7.52 -1.88
CA THR A 28 22.79 8.94 -1.97
C THR A 28 21.44 9.03 -2.65
N PHE A 29 20.50 9.75 -2.01
CA PHE A 29 19.18 10.05 -2.56
C PHE A 29 19.13 11.52 -2.98
N ARG A 30 18.40 11.80 -4.05
CA ARG A 30 17.88 13.13 -4.34
C ARG A 30 16.71 13.44 -3.41
N LEU A 31 16.48 14.74 -3.17
CA LEU A 31 15.33 15.18 -2.38
C LEU A 31 14.00 14.58 -2.82
N ALA A 32 13.77 14.46 -4.13
CA ALA A 32 12.54 13.89 -4.67
C ALA A 32 12.36 12.40 -4.31
N GLU A 33 13.46 11.64 -4.28
CA GLU A 33 13.45 10.20 -3.93
C GLU A 33 13.19 10.02 -2.43
N LEU A 34 13.82 10.85 -1.59
CA LEU A 34 13.53 10.85 -0.16
C LEU A 34 12.08 11.27 0.12
N ALA A 35 11.59 12.28 -0.59
CA ALA A 35 10.23 12.76 -0.46
C ALA A 35 9.21 11.68 -0.82
N ASP A 36 9.42 10.95 -1.92
CA ASP A 36 8.52 9.87 -2.33
C ASP A 36 8.45 8.74 -1.30
N MET A 37 9.60 8.34 -0.75
CA MET A 37 9.66 7.37 0.34
C MET A 37 8.91 7.87 1.59
N VAL A 38 9.12 9.13 1.99
CA VAL A 38 8.48 9.70 3.19
C VAL A 38 6.98 9.90 3.00
N VAL A 39 6.55 10.35 1.81
CA VAL A 39 5.12 10.53 1.46
C VAL A 39 4.41 9.18 1.36
N SER A 40 5.09 8.12 0.95
CA SER A 40 4.55 6.76 0.98
C SER A 40 4.15 6.33 2.40
N VAL A 41 4.88 6.77 3.43
CA VAL A 41 4.59 6.44 4.83
C VAL A 41 3.58 7.40 5.47
N THR A 42 3.61 8.67 5.07
CA THR A 42 2.88 9.75 5.79
C THR A 42 1.66 10.28 5.06
N GLY A 43 1.51 9.95 3.77
CA GLY A 43 0.64 10.70 2.85
C GLY A 43 1.13 12.14 2.65
N LYS A 44 0.31 12.98 2.02
CA LYS A 44 0.59 14.43 1.84
C LYS A 44 0.38 15.24 3.12
N ASN A 45 0.86 14.77 4.26
CA ASN A 45 0.80 15.49 5.53
C ASN A 45 2.08 16.30 5.74
N ALA A 46 2.04 17.60 5.44
CA ALA A 46 3.19 18.49 5.51
C ALA A 46 3.89 18.48 6.87
N ALA A 47 3.14 18.54 7.98
CA ALA A 47 3.71 18.55 9.32
C ALA A 47 4.45 17.23 9.66
N ARG A 48 3.86 16.10 9.28
CA ARG A 48 4.45 14.77 9.47
C ARG A 48 5.70 14.58 8.61
N VAL A 49 5.68 15.06 7.36
CA VAL A 49 6.82 15.05 6.44
C VAL A 49 7.98 15.88 7.00
N GLN A 50 7.70 17.11 7.45
CA GLN A 50 8.70 17.98 8.11
C GLN A 50 9.33 17.32 9.33
N GLN A 51 8.49 16.69 10.16
CA GLN A 51 8.95 15.98 11.35
C GLN A 51 9.91 14.84 10.98
N ILE A 52 9.60 14.06 9.95
CA ILE A 52 10.46 12.96 9.48
C ILE A 52 11.76 13.48 8.89
N PHE A 53 11.73 14.51 8.04
CA PHE A 53 12.94 15.15 7.49
C PHE A 53 13.88 15.66 8.58
N ARG A 54 13.33 16.25 9.65
CA ARG A 54 14.10 16.69 10.82
C ARG A 54 14.62 15.53 11.64
N ALA A 55 13.83 14.49 11.84
CA ALA A 55 14.20 13.32 12.63
C ALA A 55 15.30 12.47 11.96
N GLY A 56 15.41 12.53 10.62
CA GLY A 56 16.47 11.83 9.90
C GLY A 56 16.26 10.31 9.84
N THR A 57 15.04 9.80 10.02
CA THR A 57 14.77 8.36 9.98
C THR A 57 13.36 8.03 9.55
N VAL A 58 13.21 6.94 8.80
CA VAL A 58 11.90 6.38 8.43
C VAL A 58 12.01 4.87 8.26
N VAL A 59 10.93 4.15 8.54
CA VAL A 59 10.78 2.74 8.18
C VAL A 59 9.95 2.66 6.91
N TYR A 60 10.45 1.95 5.91
CA TYR A 60 9.79 1.78 4.62
C TYR A 60 10.13 0.40 4.03
N ASN A 61 9.13 -0.33 3.53
CA ASN A 61 9.28 -1.66 2.93
C ASN A 61 10.13 -2.64 3.76
N GLY A 62 9.93 -2.68 5.08
CA GLY A 62 10.67 -3.57 5.99
C GLY A 62 12.13 -3.19 6.21
N HIS A 63 12.53 -1.97 5.83
CA HIS A 63 13.86 -1.43 6.07
C HIS A 63 13.77 -0.15 6.88
N ARG A 64 14.75 0.05 7.75
CA ARG A 64 14.94 1.30 8.46
C ARG A 64 16.02 2.11 7.75
N TYR A 65 15.67 3.36 7.44
CA TYR A 65 16.51 4.33 6.76
C TYR A 65 16.93 5.43 7.74
N TRP A 66 18.13 5.98 7.54
CA TRP A 66 18.69 7.09 8.32
C TRP A 66 19.48 8.06 7.45
N TRP A 67 19.40 9.35 7.77
CA TRP A 67 20.17 10.44 7.17
C TRP A 67 20.41 11.55 8.19
N ASP A 68 21.28 12.50 7.86
CA ASP A 68 21.47 13.71 8.66
C ASP A 68 20.22 14.59 8.52
N GLY A 69 19.44 14.69 9.61
CA GLY A 69 18.18 15.43 9.62
C GLY A 69 18.37 16.91 9.28
N PHE A 70 17.41 17.47 8.55
CA PHE A 70 17.45 18.88 8.12
C PHE A 70 16.13 19.59 8.38
N ALA A 71 16.22 20.89 8.65
CA ALA A 71 15.05 21.74 8.77
C ALA A 71 14.49 22.07 7.38
N SER A 72 13.17 22.04 7.27
CA SER A 72 12.42 22.45 6.09
C SER A 72 11.32 23.42 6.53
N ASN A 73 11.01 24.42 5.73
CA ASN A 73 9.90 25.33 6.02
C ASN A 73 8.60 24.85 5.33
N GLU A 74 7.47 25.46 5.69
CA GLU A 74 6.16 25.08 5.18
C GLU A 74 6.01 25.27 3.68
N ILE A 75 6.53 26.38 3.14
CA ILE A 75 6.45 26.72 1.72
C ILE A 75 7.24 25.71 0.88
N GLU A 76 8.45 25.36 1.33
CA GLU A 76 9.31 24.37 0.68
C GLU A 76 8.65 22.98 0.64
N VAL A 77 8.07 22.54 1.76
CA VAL A 77 7.39 21.24 1.83
C VAL A 77 6.09 21.25 1.02
N ALA A 78 5.32 22.35 1.05
CA ALA A 78 4.12 22.49 0.21
C ALA A 78 4.46 22.40 -1.28
N GLY A 79 5.52 23.09 -1.73
CA GLY A 79 5.99 23.03 -3.12
C GLY A 79 6.46 21.64 -3.53
N LEU A 80 7.11 20.92 -2.62
CA LEU A 80 7.50 19.52 -2.83
C LEU A 80 6.28 18.59 -2.93
N LEU A 81 5.32 18.75 -2.01
CA LEU A 81 4.11 17.93 -1.95
C LEU A 81 3.16 18.17 -3.12
N ALA A 82 3.13 19.37 -3.71
CA ALA A 82 2.34 19.69 -4.89
C ALA A 82 2.68 18.80 -6.11
N ARG A 83 3.85 18.16 -6.12
CA ARG A 83 4.27 17.24 -7.18
C ARG A 83 3.65 15.84 -7.05
N PHE A 84 3.11 15.51 -5.88
CA PHE A 84 2.51 14.21 -5.61
C PHE A 84 1.02 14.24 -5.95
N PRO A 85 0.46 13.13 -6.47
CA PRO A 85 -0.95 13.06 -6.86
C PRO A 85 -1.88 13.37 -5.69
N ASP A 86 -2.93 14.16 -5.93
CA ASP A 86 -4.01 14.41 -4.98
C ASP A 86 -5.14 13.39 -5.11
N ASP A 87 -5.99 13.34 -4.09
CA ASP A 87 -7.26 12.61 -4.12
C ASP A 87 -8.14 13.13 -5.26
N ASP A 88 -8.82 12.21 -5.95
CA ASP A 88 -9.76 12.54 -7.02
C ASP A 88 -11.04 11.69 -6.86
N PRO A 89 -12.00 12.16 -6.03
CA PRO A 89 -13.26 11.46 -5.77
C PRO A 89 -14.15 11.27 -7.00
N ALA A 90 -13.89 12.00 -8.09
CA ALA A 90 -14.65 11.87 -9.34
C ALA A 90 -14.18 10.70 -10.20
N ARG A 91 -13.04 10.06 -9.90
CA ARG A 91 -12.57 8.90 -10.67
C ARG A 91 -13.57 7.74 -10.59
N PRO A 92 -13.99 7.17 -11.73
CA PRO A 92 -14.85 6.00 -11.73
C PRO A 92 -14.08 4.75 -11.33
N PHE A 93 -14.74 3.83 -10.63
CA PHE A 93 -14.22 2.50 -10.40
C PHE A 93 -14.19 1.70 -11.72
N ASN A 94 -13.02 1.14 -12.06
CA ASN A 94 -12.85 0.26 -13.23
C ASN A 94 -12.20 -1.07 -12.82
N SER A 95 -13.01 -2.13 -12.72
CA SER A 95 -12.55 -3.45 -12.30
C SER A 95 -11.43 -4.03 -13.16
N ALA A 96 -11.32 -3.64 -14.44
CA ALA A 96 -10.28 -4.15 -15.34
C ALA A 96 -8.88 -3.60 -14.98
N GLN A 97 -8.82 -2.43 -14.35
CA GLN A 97 -7.58 -1.73 -13.99
C GLN A 97 -7.12 -2.03 -12.55
N VAL A 98 -7.85 -2.86 -11.81
CA VAL A 98 -7.45 -3.28 -10.47
C VAL A 98 -6.18 -4.16 -10.58
N THR A 99 -5.16 -3.85 -9.77
CA THR A 99 -3.88 -4.58 -9.74
C THR A 99 -3.64 -5.32 -8.44
N SER A 100 -4.23 -4.87 -7.34
CA SER A 100 -4.18 -5.53 -6.03
C SER A 100 -5.46 -5.26 -5.25
N VAL A 101 -5.70 -6.09 -4.26
CA VAL A 101 -6.83 -5.98 -3.32
C VAL A 101 -6.31 -6.16 -1.90
N SER A 102 -6.89 -5.44 -0.94
CA SER A 102 -6.65 -5.70 0.49
C SER A 102 -7.97 -5.99 1.20
N LEU A 103 -7.95 -7.01 2.05
CA LEU A 103 -9.06 -7.35 2.94
C LEU A 103 -8.85 -6.63 4.27
N GLU A 104 -9.77 -5.75 4.65
CA GLU A 104 -9.78 -5.12 5.97
C GLU A 104 -10.47 -6.06 6.97
N ILE A 105 -9.67 -6.66 7.86
CA ILE A 105 -10.14 -7.61 8.87
C ILE A 105 -10.00 -7.01 10.28
N GLY A 106 -10.79 -7.53 11.22
CA GLY A 106 -10.85 -7.03 12.59
C GLY A 106 -11.74 -5.79 12.74
N GLY A 107 -11.77 -5.22 13.95
CA GLY A 107 -12.61 -4.08 14.30
C GLY A 107 -11.92 -3.14 15.29
N GLY A 108 -12.31 -1.85 15.25
CA GLY A 108 -11.77 -0.83 16.15
C GLY A 108 -10.25 -0.69 16.07
N ALA A 109 -9.56 -0.88 17.20
CA ALA A 109 -8.11 -0.72 17.32
C ALA A 109 -7.29 -1.87 16.71
N GLN A 110 -7.92 -2.99 16.33
CA GLN A 110 -7.22 -4.17 15.76
C GLN A 110 -7.46 -4.36 14.26
N ARG A 111 -7.76 -3.28 13.54
CA ARG A 111 -7.90 -3.32 12.08
C ARG A 111 -6.56 -3.72 11.45
N SER A 112 -6.58 -4.79 10.68
CA SER A 112 -5.43 -5.26 9.90
C SER A 112 -5.82 -5.33 8.42
N LEU A 113 -4.86 -5.06 7.54
CA LEU A 113 -5.03 -5.22 6.10
C LEU A 113 -4.28 -6.47 5.64
N VAL A 114 -4.97 -7.34 4.90
CA VAL A 114 -4.33 -8.49 4.25
C VAL A 114 -4.34 -8.27 2.75
N GLY A 115 -3.16 -7.98 2.20
CA GLY A 115 -2.96 -7.76 0.77
C GLY A 115 -3.00 -9.05 -0.04
N LEU A 116 -3.65 -8.98 -1.19
CA LEU A 116 -3.75 -10.02 -2.22
C LEU A 116 -3.34 -9.40 -3.55
N ALA A 117 -2.22 -9.86 -4.09
CA ALA A 117 -1.78 -9.45 -5.42
C ALA A 117 -2.61 -10.18 -6.49
N ARG A 118 -2.77 -9.54 -7.65
CA ARG A 118 -3.59 -10.11 -8.74
C ARG A 118 -3.07 -11.45 -9.23
N ASP A 119 -1.76 -11.61 -9.37
CA ASP A 119 -1.12 -12.85 -9.78
C ASP A 119 -1.39 -14.00 -8.78
N GLU A 120 -1.24 -13.74 -7.48
CA GLU A 120 -1.55 -14.68 -6.39
C GLU A 120 -3.01 -15.12 -6.43
N ALA A 121 -3.93 -14.16 -6.53
CA ALA A 121 -5.37 -14.42 -6.50
C ALA A 121 -5.95 -14.92 -7.83
N SER A 122 -5.23 -14.76 -8.95
CA SER A 122 -5.67 -15.24 -10.27
C SER A 122 -5.42 -16.73 -10.46
N ALA A 123 -4.53 -17.32 -9.66
CA ALA A 123 -4.26 -18.75 -9.71
C ALA A 123 -5.53 -19.57 -9.42
N LYS A 124 -6.00 -20.32 -10.42
CA LYS A 124 -7.18 -21.18 -10.29
C LYS A 124 -6.79 -22.54 -9.73
N LYS A 125 -7.63 -23.06 -8.84
CA LYS A 125 -7.60 -24.49 -8.48
C LYS A 125 -8.14 -25.31 -9.66
N LEU A 126 -7.56 -26.50 -9.88
CA LEU A 126 -8.03 -27.43 -10.92
C LEU A 126 -9.55 -27.67 -10.79
N PHE A 127 -10.27 -27.63 -11.91
CA PHE A 127 -11.73 -27.79 -12.02
C PHE A 127 -12.61 -26.68 -11.43
N GLN A 128 -12.05 -25.59 -10.88
CA GLN A 128 -12.85 -24.46 -10.44
C GLN A 128 -13.23 -23.53 -11.60
N LYS A 129 -14.49 -23.09 -11.61
CA LYS A 129 -15.01 -22.18 -12.65
C LYS A 129 -14.41 -20.78 -12.54
N GLN A 130 -14.19 -20.32 -11.31
CA GLN A 130 -13.69 -18.98 -11.01
C GLN A 130 -12.40 -19.00 -10.21
N SER A 131 -11.54 -17.99 -10.42
CA SER A 131 -10.43 -17.70 -9.51
C SER A 131 -10.91 -16.87 -8.32
N PRO A 132 -10.16 -16.87 -7.20
CA PRO A 132 -10.37 -15.92 -6.10
C PRO A 132 -10.41 -14.45 -6.57
N TRP A 133 -9.59 -14.10 -7.57
CA TRP A 133 -9.61 -12.78 -8.19
C TRP A 133 -10.93 -12.44 -8.87
N GLU A 134 -11.48 -13.37 -9.67
CA GLU A 134 -12.78 -13.18 -10.33
C GLU A 134 -13.92 -13.05 -9.33
N ILE A 135 -13.85 -13.78 -8.21
CA ILE A 135 -14.81 -13.68 -7.10
C ILE A 135 -14.76 -12.28 -6.47
N LEU A 136 -13.57 -11.74 -6.17
CA LEU A 136 -13.40 -10.38 -5.63
C LEU A 136 -13.94 -9.30 -6.58
N LEU A 137 -13.65 -9.40 -7.87
CA LEU A 137 -14.15 -8.43 -8.86
C LEU A 137 -15.67 -8.53 -9.06
N THR A 138 -16.26 -9.71 -8.89
CA THR A 138 -17.72 -9.89 -8.92
C THR A 138 -18.36 -9.19 -7.73
N ALA A 139 -17.82 -9.38 -6.52
CA ALA A 139 -18.29 -8.69 -5.31
C ALA A 139 -18.22 -7.15 -5.45
N ALA A 140 -17.20 -6.64 -6.14
CA ALA A 140 -17.10 -5.22 -6.46
C ALA A 140 -18.27 -4.75 -7.34
N LYS A 141 -18.59 -5.47 -8.41
CA LYS A 141 -19.69 -5.12 -9.33
C LYS A 141 -21.04 -5.08 -8.61
N ASP A 142 -21.27 -6.01 -7.70
CA ASP A 142 -22.55 -6.12 -6.98
C ASP A 142 -22.72 -5.02 -5.91
N SER A 143 -21.62 -4.45 -5.40
CA SER A 143 -21.63 -3.55 -4.23
C SER A 143 -21.25 -2.10 -4.52
N THR A 144 -20.88 -1.75 -5.76
CA THR A 144 -20.47 -0.41 -6.22
C THR A 144 -19.39 0.25 -5.34
N PRO A 145 -18.09 0.03 -5.62
CA PRO A 145 -17.01 0.55 -4.79
C PRO A 145 -16.98 2.09 -4.80
N ARG A 146 -16.76 2.67 -3.62
CA ARG A 146 -16.64 4.13 -3.45
C ARG A 146 -15.18 4.54 -3.43
N TYR A 147 -14.87 5.71 -3.98
CA TYR A 147 -13.54 6.29 -3.82
C TYR A 147 -13.25 6.55 -2.34
N GLU A 148 -12.10 6.12 -1.85
CA GLU A 148 -11.63 6.38 -0.48
C GLU A 148 -10.57 7.48 -0.48
N LYS A 149 -9.46 7.27 -1.23
CA LYS A 149 -8.29 8.17 -1.29
C LYS A 149 -7.28 7.71 -2.34
N TYR A 150 -6.24 8.50 -2.58
CA TYR A 150 -5.00 8.07 -3.20
C TYR A 150 -4.04 7.50 -2.14
N SER A 151 -3.54 6.30 -2.36
CA SER A 151 -2.48 5.69 -1.55
C SER A 151 -1.13 5.97 -2.20
N HIS A 152 -0.30 6.78 -1.55
CA HIS A 152 1.07 7.01 -2.01
C HIS A 152 1.95 5.77 -1.87
N ALA A 153 1.75 4.97 -0.81
CA ALA A 153 2.46 3.70 -0.63
C ALA A 153 2.25 2.73 -1.79
N GLU A 154 0.99 2.61 -2.24
CA GLU A 154 0.61 1.71 -3.33
C GLU A 154 0.64 2.42 -4.70
N ARG A 155 0.94 3.72 -4.72
CA ARG A 155 0.83 4.64 -5.86
C ARG A 155 -0.45 4.45 -6.68
N ALA A 156 -1.56 4.27 -5.99
CA ALA A 156 -2.83 3.87 -6.58
C ALA A 156 -4.02 4.55 -5.91
N ASP A 157 -5.08 4.76 -6.69
CA ASP A 157 -6.38 5.14 -6.14
C ASP A 157 -7.02 3.94 -5.45
N VAL A 158 -7.55 4.19 -4.26
CA VAL A 158 -8.16 3.18 -3.41
C VAL A 158 -9.67 3.33 -3.47
N PHE A 159 -10.33 2.25 -3.85
CA PHE A 159 -11.78 2.14 -3.81
C PHE A 159 -12.19 1.14 -2.73
N ARG A 160 -13.24 1.46 -1.97
CA ARG A 160 -13.70 0.69 -0.83
C ARG A 160 -15.10 0.14 -1.06
N VAL A 161 -15.26 -1.13 -0.69
CA VAL A 161 -16.56 -1.78 -0.52
C VAL A 161 -16.70 -2.18 0.94
N HIS A 162 -17.71 -1.66 1.64
CA HIS A 162 -18.09 -2.14 2.96
C HIS A 162 -18.93 -3.40 2.84
N LEU A 163 -18.67 -4.38 3.72
CA LEU A 163 -19.38 -5.65 3.72
C LEU A 163 -20.16 -5.81 5.02
N SER A 164 -21.37 -6.36 4.92
CA SER A 164 -22.02 -6.96 6.09
C SER A 164 -21.32 -8.28 6.41
N PHE A 165 -21.46 -8.73 7.67
CA PHE A 165 -20.85 -9.98 8.12
C PHE A 165 -21.28 -11.19 7.25
N GLU A 166 -22.57 -11.27 6.91
CA GLU A 166 -23.12 -12.37 6.10
C GLU A 166 -22.52 -12.41 4.69
N VAL A 167 -22.43 -11.25 4.04
CA VAL A 167 -21.82 -11.13 2.70
C VAL A 167 -20.33 -11.46 2.78
N ALA A 168 -19.62 -10.95 3.79
CA ALA A 168 -18.21 -11.23 4.01
C ALA A 168 -17.92 -12.72 4.26
N ALA A 169 -18.75 -13.39 5.07
CA ALA A 169 -18.61 -14.82 5.35
C ALA A 169 -18.86 -15.67 4.09
N SER A 170 -19.89 -15.32 3.30
CA SER A 170 -20.18 -15.95 2.02
C SER A 170 -19.02 -15.77 1.02
N LEU A 171 -18.50 -14.54 0.90
CA LEU A 171 -17.36 -14.23 0.06
C LEU A 171 -16.11 -15.04 0.46
N MET A 172 -15.78 -15.08 1.75
CA MET A 172 -14.62 -15.83 2.25
C MET A 172 -14.74 -17.32 1.95
N LYS A 173 -15.93 -17.91 2.10
CA LYS A 173 -16.18 -19.31 1.74
C LYS A 173 -15.90 -19.56 0.26
N GLN A 174 -16.45 -18.73 -0.62
CA GLN A 174 -16.23 -18.83 -2.07
C GLN A 174 -14.74 -18.70 -2.43
N MET A 175 -14.05 -17.71 -1.83
CA MET A 175 -12.61 -17.52 -2.03
C MET A 175 -11.81 -18.74 -1.57
N LEU A 176 -12.10 -19.30 -0.40
CA LEU A 176 -11.41 -20.49 0.12
C LEU A 176 -11.59 -21.70 -0.80
N ASP A 177 -12.79 -21.90 -1.35
CA ASP A 177 -13.11 -23.03 -2.22
C ASP A 177 -12.42 -22.93 -3.59
N ALA A 178 -12.29 -21.71 -4.11
CA ALA A 178 -11.58 -21.41 -5.35
C ALA A 178 -10.05 -21.34 -5.20
N SER A 179 -9.53 -21.15 -3.99
CA SER A 179 -8.11 -20.89 -3.74
C SER A 179 -7.22 -22.14 -3.86
N PRO A 180 -6.05 -22.03 -4.50
CA PRO A 180 -4.97 -23.01 -4.38
C PRO A 180 -4.47 -23.15 -2.93
N ARG A 181 -3.73 -24.22 -2.63
CA ARG A 181 -3.30 -24.57 -1.26
C ARG A 181 -2.59 -23.42 -0.53
N ALA A 182 -1.68 -22.72 -1.20
CA ALA A 182 -0.91 -21.62 -0.61
C ALA A 182 -1.81 -20.45 -0.18
N LEU A 183 -2.62 -19.93 -1.11
CA LEU A 183 -3.57 -18.85 -0.83
C LEU A 183 -4.65 -19.29 0.17
N ARG A 184 -5.14 -20.53 0.09
CA ARG A 184 -6.09 -21.06 1.08
C ARG A 184 -5.51 -21.05 2.49
N LYS A 185 -4.22 -21.39 2.67
CA LYS A 185 -3.55 -21.32 3.98
C LYS A 185 -3.52 -19.89 4.51
N LYS A 186 -3.22 -18.91 3.65
CA LYS A 186 -3.22 -17.49 3.99
C LYS A 186 -4.61 -16.98 4.40
N LEU A 187 -5.65 -17.40 3.67
CA LEU A 187 -7.04 -16.96 3.90
C LEU A 187 -7.74 -17.69 5.07
N ALA A 188 -7.40 -18.94 5.35
CA ALA A 188 -8.14 -19.76 6.32
C ALA A 188 -8.05 -19.26 7.77
N ALA A 189 -7.02 -18.49 8.10
CA ALA A 189 -6.85 -17.90 9.43
C ALA A 189 -7.57 -16.55 9.59
N LEU A 190 -8.16 -16.02 8.53
CA LEU A 190 -8.75 -14.68 8.53
C LEU A 190 -10.19 -14.73 9.00
N GLN A 191 -10.58 -13.72 9.79
CA GLN A 191 -11.99 -13.43 10.03
C GLN A 191 -12.64 -12.84 8.77
N PRO A 192 -13.98 -12.94 8.64
CA PRO A 192 -14.70 -12.25 7.57
C PRO A 192 -14.34 -10.74 7.54
N PRO A 193 -13.94 -10.20 6.38
CA PRO A 193 -13.51 -8.81 6.29
C PRO A 193 -14.69 -7.84 6.44
N ALA A 194 -14.44 -6.71 7.11
CA ALA A 194 -15.39 -5.60 7.21
C ALA A 194 -15.44 -4.77 5.91
N ALA A 195 -14.35 -4.76 5.14
CA ALA A 195 -14.29 -4.09 3.85
C ALA A 195 -13.28 -4.73 2.90
N ILE A 196 -13.47 -4.47 1.61
CA ILE A 196 -12.50 -4.75 0.54
C ILE A 196 -11.98 -3.42 0.01
N LEU A 197 -10.66 -3.30 -0.11
CA LEU A 197 -9.98 -2.19 -0.75
C LEU A 197 -9.44 -2.65 -2.10
N PHE A 198 -9.77 -1.95 -3.17
CA PHE A 198 -9.31 -2.19 -4.53
C PHE A 198 -8.36 -1.08 -4.94
N PHE A 199 -7.19 -1.46 -5.47
CA PHE A 199 -6.15 -0.51 -5.86
C PHE A 199 -6.06 -0.40 -7.38
N ILE A 200 -6.20 0.83 -7.88
CA ILE A 200 -6.13 1.18 -9.31
C ILE A 200 -4.98 2.17 -9.52
N PRO A 201 -3.84 1.75 -10.09
CA PRO A 201 -2.73 2.64 -10.39
C PRO A 201 -3.11 3.75 -11.38
N ARG A 202 -2.48 4.91 -11.25
CA ARG A 202 -2.52 5.94 -12.30
C ARG A 202 -1.50 5.56 -13.38
N ALA A 203 -1.82 5.78 -14.65
CA ALA A 203 -0.98 5.36 -15.79
C ALA A 203 0.47 5.91 -15.73
N ASN A 204 0.68 7.04 -15.05
CA ASN A 204 2.00 7.63 -14.86
C ASN A 204 2.81 7.00 -13.71
N SER A 205 2.17 6.28 -12.79
CA SER A 205 2.81 5.68 -11.60
C SER A 205 3.45 4.32 -11.87
N ALA A 206 3.07 3.65 -12.97
CA ALA A 206 3.57 2.32 -13.32
C ALA A 206 4.98 2.32 -13.95
N ARG A 207 5.50 3.48 -14.37
CA ARG A 207 6.77 3.59 -15.11
C ARG A 207 8.02 3.78 -14.26
N GLU A 208 7.91 3.97 -12.94
CA GLU A 208 9.05 4.15 -12.03
C GLU A 208 9.34 2.92 -11.16
N GLN A 209 8.93 1.72 -11.60
CA GLN A 209 9.37 0.46 -11.00
C GLN A 209 10.72 0.03 -11.60
N ALA A 210 11.80 0.65 -11.14
CA ALA A 210 13.09 -0.01 -10.90
C ALA A 210 14.05 0.98 -10.23
N PRO A 211 14.56 0.61 -9.05
CA PRO A 211 15.99 0.65 -8.83
C PRO A 211 16.53 -0.79 -8.68
N PRO A 212 17.84 -0.98 -8.91
CA PRO A 212 18.49 -2.29 -8.99
C PRO A 212 18.46 -3.10 -7.69
#